data_AF-A0A0P1AMS0-F1
#
_entry.id   AF-A0A0P1AMS0-F1
#
_cell.length_a   1.000
_cell.length_b   1.000
_cell.length_c   1.000
_cell.angle_alpha   90.00
_cell.angle_beta   90.00
_cell.angle_gamma   90.00
#
_symmetry.space_group_name_H-M   'P 1'
#
loop_
_entity.id
_entity.type
_entity.pdbx_description
1 polymer ?
#
loop_
_entity_poly.entity_id
_entity_poly.type
_entity_poly.pdbx_seq_one_letter_code
_entity_poly.pdbx_strand_id
1 'polypeptide(L)'
;MQMHHTLLLFLHIAPTIALIPNLTQDNDHHNNTIYSLPSNGVISTKSLYQSRVYTTVAFKKSISANNTSAIDTSHTTDNENEERWIGDALLHSLRDMIYKLALKLNVSPRFMYYLMGVGFTHLHFRNVRSNVMSWLHYVKGHSLRNPSTKESLYHSESKLYGLLRKANPDNNLAAFFRLLRKSPQHLELGHKMEKFMASRTSTGASMRQAWLRAGDSPHDLFFYLHLENEVELIDNQIITEWLLYCNMHRDMVKREFIQDEVFHDQVINLLKTTKSNQDLERVFQSLYKIEGMEDYADEMAGAVRRLKETQTWLKARKHPNDAYHSLNLHIEPLSDNIKFIQWLRYVNMYMTLPDTSPFTVLSALDIVLREGDGDYKLAALFQLIQEIPNLRELAQKMQFQLFKRWAVNDTISPLALCKMSEICATKIPKLGKYNVEVSSVAAYIKVYIKFRRQEDLLNEVMPMLDKDDVYGAAYLLAKEKLD
;
A
#
# COMPACT_ATOMS: atom_id res chain seq x y z
N MET A 1 -25.41 40.49 31.82
CA MET A 1 -25.98 41.20 30.66
C MET A 1 -24.96 42.13 29.96
N GLN A 2 -24.05 42.81 30.67
CA GLN A 2 -23.01 43.67 30.04
C GLN A 2 -21.98 42.95 29.15
N MET A 3 -21.63 41.67 29.39
CA MET A 3 -20.67 40.94 28.55
C MET A 3 -21.18 40.59 27.15
N HIS A 4 -22.50 40.49 26.93
CA HIS A 4 -23.05 40.22 25.60
C HIS A 4 -22.89 41.42 24.65
N HIS A 5 -22.87 42.64 25.19
CA HIS A 5 -22.70 43.87 24.40
C HIS A 5 -21.27 44.02 23.87
N THR A 6 -20.24 43.64 24.64
CA THR A 6 -18.84 43.76 24.21
C THR A 6 -18.51 42.79 23.06
N LEU A 7 -19.12 41.60 23.04
CA LEU A 7 -18.94 40.63 21.96
C LEU A 7 -19.62 41.07 20.66
N LEU A 8 -20.78 41.74 20.76
CA LEU A 8 -21.51 42.30 19.62
C LEU A 8 -20.79 43.52 19.02
N LEU A 9 -20.15 44.36 19.84
CA LEU A 9 -19.33 45.48 19.37
C LEU A 9 -18.08 45.03 18.60
N PHE A 10 -17.46 43.90 18.96
CA PHE A 10 -16.34 43.32 18.20
C PHE A 10 -16.78 42.70 16.87
N LEU A 11 -18.00 42.16 16.78
CA LEU A 11 -18.58 41.59 15.55
C LEU A 11 -18.93 42.67 14.51
N HIS A 12 -19.09 43.93 14.90
CA HIS A 12 -19.33 45.05 13.99
C HIS A 12 -18.04 45.66 13.38
N ILE A 13 -16.86 45.19 13.79
CA ILE A 13 -15.56 45.77 13.36
C ILE A 13 -14.79 44.82 12.40
N ALA A 14 -15.28 43.60 12.15
CA ALA A 14 -14.69 42.71 11.13
C ALA A 14 -15.22 43.08 9.72
N PRO A 15 -14.35 43.30 8.71
CA PRO A 15 -14.74 43.99 7.49
C PRO A 15 -15.51 43.12 6.49
N THR A 16 -16.49 43.77 5.89
CA THR A 16 -17.19 43.48 4.64
C THR A 16 -16.21 43.06 3.54
N ILE A 17 -16.05 41.76 3.29
CA ILE A 17 -15.52 41.24 2.03
C ILE A 17 -16.49 40.17 1.52
N ALA A 18 -16.87 40.35 0.26
CA ALA A 18 -17.73 39.53 -0.59
C ALA A 18 -19.25 39.68 -0.42
N LEU A 19 -19.82 40.64 -1.17
CA LEU A 19 -21.08 40.48 -1.90
C LEU A 19 -21.09 41.52 -3.04
N ILE A 20 -20.72 41.09 -4.26
CA ILE A 20 -21.10 41.77 -5.51
C ILE A 20 -22.20 40.89 -6.12
N PRO A 21 -23.42 41.39 -6.35
CA PRO A 21 -24.40 40.68 -7.13
C PRO A 21 -24.17 41.01 -8.61
N ASN A 22 -23.95 39.99 -9.45
CA ASN A 22 -24.19 40.11 -10.88
C ASN A 22 -25.36 39.20 -11.26
N LEU A 23 -26.48 39.86 -11.54
CA LEU A 23 -27.60 39.35 -12.31
C LEU A 23 -27.20 39.37 -13.78
N THR A 24 -27.12 38.20 -14.41
CA THR A 24 -27.58 38.03 -15.78
C THR A 24 -28.32 36.71 -15.86
N GLN A 25 -29.62 36.89 -16.03
CA GLN A 25 -30.61 35.91 -16.41
C GLN A 25 -30.34 35.54 -17.87
N ASP A 26 -30.12 34.25 -18.15
CA ASP A 26 -30.38 33.72 -19.49
C ASP A 26 -31.06 32.36 -19.34
N ASN A 27 -32.22 32.28 -19.98
CA ASN A 27 -33.01 31.08 -20.14
C ASN A 27 -32.25 30.14 -21.08
N ASP A 28 -32.23 28.85 -20.75
CA ASP A 28 -32.55 27.87 -21.79
C ASP A 28 -33.04 26.55 -21.19
N HIS A 29 -34.21 26.15 -21.67
CA HIS A 29 -34.79 24.83 -21.56
C HIS A 29 -33.83 23.79 -22.16
N HIS A 30 -33.70 22.61 -21.54
CA HIS A 30 -33.88 21.32 -22.23
C HIS A 30 -33.90 20.13 -21.25
N ASN A 31 -35.10 19.58 -21.12
CA ASN A 31 -35.47 18.15 -21.13
C ASN A 31 -34.69 17.14 -20.26
N ASN A 32 -35.38 16.74 -19.20
CA ASN A 32 -35.43 15.37 -18.71
C ASN A 32 -35.53 14.37 -19.87
N THR A 33 -34.60 13.41 -19.95
CA THR A 33 -34.86 12.11 -20.56
C THR A 33 -34.36 11.02 -19.63
N ILE A 34 -35.32 10.33 -19.03
CA ILE A 34 -35.17 9.07 -18.31
C ILE A 34 -34.86 8.00 -19.37
N TYR A 35 -33.66 7.42 -19.32
CA TYR A 35 -33.38 6.15 -19.99
C TYR A 35 -33.49 5.02 -18.98
N SER A 36 -34.65 4.37 -18.99
CA SER A 36 -34.80 2.99 -18.57
C SER A 36 -34.03 2.09 -19.55
N LEU A 37 -33.15 1.24 -19.04
CA LEU A 37 -32.57 0.11 -19.79
C LEU A 37 -32.93 -1.22 -19.11
N PRO A 38 -33.08 -2.29 -19.90
CA PRO A 38 -33.83 -3.47 -19.53
C PRO A 38 -33.01 -4.48 -18.72
N SER A 39 -33.76 -5.23 -17.93
CA SER A 39 -33.38 -6.48 -17.29
C SER A 39 -32.91 -7.56 -18.27
N ASN A 40 -32.00 -8.39 -17.78
CA ASN A 40 -31.62 -9.74 -18.23
C ASN A 40 -30.59 -9.85 -19.36
N GLY A 41 -29.35 -10.15 -18.94
CA GLY A 41 -28.29 -10.72 -19.78
C GLY A 41 -27.08 -11.07 -18.92
N VAL A 42 -26.90 -12.35 -18.61
CA VAL A 42 -25.68 -12.89 -17.99
C VAL A 42 -24.53 -12.68 -18.98
N ILE A 43 -23.62 -11.76 -18.69
CA ILE A 43 -22.40 -11.53 -19.47
C ILE A 43 -21.19 -11.82 -18.59
N SER A 44 -20.37 -12.76 -19.05
CA SER A 44 -19.09 -13.17 -18.48
C SER A 44 -18.12 -11.99 -18.34
N THR A 45 -17.63 -11.76 -17.12
CA THR A 45 -16.81 -10.59 -16.70
C THR A 45 -15.35 -10.63 -17.18
N LYS A 46 -14.94 -11.59 -18.00
CA LYS A 46 -13.54 -11.74 -18.45
C LYS A 46 -13.11 -10.85 -19.63
N SER A 47 -14.01 -10.19 -20.38
CA SER A 47 -13.61 -9.48 -21.63
C SER A 47 -13.54 -7.95 -21.59
N LEU A 48 -13.94 -7.28 -20.50
CA LEU A 48 -13.96 -5.80 -20.43
C LEU A 48 -12.71 -5.15 -19.83
N TYR A 49 -11.73 -5.92 -19.36
CA TYR A 49 -10.52 -5.38 -18.73
C TYR A 49 -9.43 -4.90 -19.70
N GLN A 50 -9.47 -5.26 -20.99
CA GLN A 50 -8.43 -4.86 -21.95
C GLN A 50 -8.64 -3.48 -22.60
N SER A 51 -9.87 -2.92 -22.61
CA SER A 51 -10.16 -1.69 -23.36
C SER A 51 -9.93 -0.37 -22.60
N ARG A 52 -9.68 -0.38 -21.28
CA ARG A 52 -9.42 0.83 -20.48
C ARG A 52 -7.93 1.16 -20.30
N VAL A 53 -7.03 0.35 -20.87
CA VAL A 53 -5.59 0.38 -20.59
C VAL A 53 -4.84 1.51 -21.32
N TYR A 54 -5.41 2.13 -22.35
CA TYR A 54 -4.68 3.12 -23.17
C TYR A 54 -4.85 4.58 -22.75
N THR A 55 -5.83 4.96 -21.93
CA THR A 55 -6.11 6.37 -21.62
C THR A 55 -5.42 6.90 -20.36
N THR A 56 -5.11 6.06 -19.37
CA THR A 56 -4.59 6.53 -18.07
C THR A 56 -3.07 6.72 -18.05
N VAL A 57 -2.32 6.07 -18.96
CA VAL A 57 -0.84 6.18 -19.03
C VAL A 57 -0.37 7.47 -19.74
N ALA A 58 -1.23 8.10 -20.55
CA ALA A 58 -0.89 9.33 -21.28
C ALA A 58 -0.88 10.61 -20.40
N PHE A 59 -1.55 10.62 -19.25
CA PHE A 59 -1.73 11.85 -18.46
C PHE A 59 -0.56 12.17 -17.51
N LYS A 60 0.41 11.27 -17.34
CA LYS A 60 1.53 11.43 -16.39
C LYS A 60 2.88 11.79 -17.04
N LYS A 61 2.93 11.94 -18.38
CA LYS A 61 4.19 12.12 -19.14
C LYS A 61 4.28 13.44 -19.92
N SER A 62 3.37 14.40 -19.72
CA SER A 62 3.36 15.69 -20.44
C SER A 62 3.77 16.91 -19.60
N ILE A 63 4.34 16.72 -18.40
CA ILE A 63 4.90 17.83 -17.60
C ILE A 63 6.37 17.55 -17.31
N SER A 64 7.21 17.57 -18.34
CA SER A 64 8.66 17.79 -18.21
C SER A 64 9.28 17.91 -19.60
N ALA A 65 9.23 19.13 -20.16
CA ALA A 65 10.20 19.67 -21.11
C ALA A 65 9.69 21.04 -21.53
N ASN A 66 10.33 22.10 -21.05
CA ASN A 66 10.65 23.31 -21.81
C ASN A 66 11.32 24.32 -20.88
N ASN A 67 12.64 24.41 -20.99
CA ASN A 67 13.44 25.58 -20.63
C ASN A 67 14.22 25.97 -21.88
N THR A 68 13.97 27.16 -22.43
CA THR A 68 14.93 28.28 -22.59
C THR A 68 14.44 29.26 -23.64
N SER A 69 14.08 30.48 -23.21
CA SER A 69 14.64 31.71 -23.76
C SER A 69 14.39 32.84 -22.77
N ALA A 70 15.47 33.42 -22.28
CA ALA A 70 15.48 34.52 -21.33
C ALA A 70 15.30 35.85 -22.10
N ILE A 71 14.34 36.66 -21.65
CA ILE A 71 14.33 38.10 -21.89
C ILE A 71 14.30 38.75 -20.51
N ASP A 72 15.28 39.63 -20.32
CA ASP A 72 15.62 40.34 -19.10
C ASP A 72 14.67 41.53 -18.91
N THR A 73 13.84 41.47 -17.87
CA THR A 73 13.13 42.62 -17.31
C THR A 73 13.13 42.49 -15.79
N SER A 74 14.24 42.88 -15.16
CA SER A 74 14.34 43.08 -13.73
C SER A 74 14.15 44.56 -13.40
N HIS A 75 13.13 44.87 -12.60
CA HIS A 75 12.97 46.00 -11.66
C HIS A 75 11.49 46.38 -11.54
N THR A 76 10.80 45.86 -10.50
CA THR A 76 9.71 46.53 -9.72
C THR A 76 8.92 45.62 -8.73
N THR A 77 9.33 44.38 -8.43
CA THR A 77 8.47 43.45 -7.62
C THR A 77 8.72 43.39 -6.11
N ASP A 78 9.65 44.16 -5.54
CA ASP A 78 10.03 43.98 -4.12
C ASP A 78 9.04 44.61 -3.12
N ASN A 79 8.29 45.64 -3.51
CA ASN A 79 7.35 46.32 -2.59
C ASN A 79 6.02 45.57 -2.36
N GLU A 80 5.51 44.81 -3.34
CA GLU A 80 4.23 44.09 -3.18
C GLU A 80 4.33 42.89 -2.22
N ASN A 81 5.53 42.37 -1.99
CA ASN A 81 5.76 41.25 -1.08
C ASN A 81 5.85 41.71 0.39
N GLU A 82 6.34 42.92 0.66
CA GLU A 82 6.43 43.45 2.04
C GLU A 82 5.05 43.80 2.62
N GLU A 83 4.17 44.42 1.83
CA GLU A 83 2.82 44.78 2.31
C GLU A 83 1.95 43.55 2.63
N ARG A 84 2.08 42.47 1.84
CA ARG A 84 1.37 41.20 2.10
C ARG A 84 1.82 40.55 3.41
N TRP A 85 3.11 40.61 3.71
CA TRP A 85 3.66 40.01 4.93
C TRP A 85 3.19 40.74 6.20
N ILE A 86 3.13 42.08 6.18
CA ILE A 86 2.62 42.88 7.31
C ILE A 86 1.15 42.57 7.58
N GLY A 87 0.33 42.46 6.53
CA GLY A 87 -1.08 42.09 6.64
C GLY A 87 -1.30 40.72 7.28
N ASP A 88 -0.55 39.71 6.83
CA ASP A 88 -0.64 38.35 7.37
C ASP A 88 -0.20 38.26 8.84
N ALA A 89 0.86 39.00 9.22
CA ALA A 89 1.34 39.05 10.60
C ALA A 89 0.31 39.68 11.56
N LEU A 90 -0.32 40.79 11.15
CA LEU A 90 -1.39 41.44 11.92
C LEU A 90 -2.61 40.54 12.05
N LEU A 91 -3.03 39.88 10.96
CA LEU A 91 -4.14 38.93 10.98
C LEU A 91 -3.85 37.74 11.91
N HIS A 92 -2.61 37.22 11.93
CA HIS A 92 -2.22 36.15 12.85
C HIS A 92 -2.26 36.59 14.31
N SER A 93 -1.73 37.78 14.63
CA SER A 93 -1.76 38.33 15.98
C SER A 93 -3.19 38.57 16.48
N LEU A 94 -4.04 39.15 15.64
CA LEU A 94 -5.44 39.38 15.96
C LEU A 94 -6.20 38.07 16.18
N ARG A 95 -5.93 37.05 15.35
CA ARG A 95 -6.53 35.71 15.53
C ARG A 95 -6.12 35.08 16.86
N ASP A 96 -4.85 35.18 17.23
CA ASP A 96 -4.35 34.66 18.52
C ASP A 96 -4.98 35.39 19.73
N MET A 97 -5.16 36.71 19.66
CA MET A 97 -5.88 37.47 20.68
C MET A 97 -7.34 37.01 20.81
N ILE A 98 -8.04 36.82 19.69
CA ILE A 98 -9.42 36.31 19.68
C ILE A 98 -9.47 34.92 20.32
N TYR A 99 -8.52 34.04 20.03
CA TYR A 99 -8.46 32.71 20.65
C TYR A 99 -8.29 32.75 22.16
N LYS A 100 -7.31 33.52 22.64
CA LYS A 100 -7.03 33.66 24.06
C LYS A 100 -8.23 34.23 24.80
N LEU A 101 -8.90 35.23 24.21
CA LEU A 101 -10.11 35.82 24.76
C LEU A 101 -11.26 34.82 24.77
N ALA A 102 -11.53 34.12 23.67
CA ALA A 102 -12.58 33.11 23.59
C ALA A 102 -12.36 31.97 24.60
N LEU A 103 -11.12 31.51 24.78
CA LEU A 103 -10.77 30.51 25.79
C LEU A 103 -10.91 31.03 27.22
N LYS A 104 -10.69 32.32 27.46
CA LYS A 104 -10.88 32.96 28.78
C LYS A 104 -12.36 33.14 29.10
N LEU A 105 -13.18 33.45 28.09
CA LEU A 105 -14.63 33.63 28.19
C LEU A 105 -15.40 32.30 28.08
N ASN A 106 -14.70 31.17 27.93
CA ASN A 106 -15.30 29.85 27.80
C ASN A 106 -16.34 29.77 26.65
N VAL A 107 -16.03 30.36 25.50
CA VAL A 107 -16.95 30.42 24.36
C VAL A 107 -17.15 29.01 23.79
N SER A 108 -18.39 28.58 23.56
CA SER A 108 -18.67 27.24 23.04
C SER A 108 -17.92 26.99 21.72
N PRO A 109 -17.26 25.82 21.53
CA PRO A 109 -16.56 25.54 20.28
C PRO A 109 -17.47 25.52 19.06
N ARG A 110 -18.78 25.27 19.23
CA ARG A 110 -19.77 25.40 18.15
C ARG A 110 -19.95 26.84 17.70
N PHE A 111 -19.93 27.81 18.61
CA PHE A 111 -20.00 29.22 18.23
C PHE A 111 -18.74 29.62 17.47
N MET A 112 -17.56 29.23 17.97
CA MET A 112 -16.30 29.49 17.29
C MET A 112 -16.23 28.84 15.90
N TYR A 113 -16.85 27.68 15.70
CA TYR A 113 -16.95 27.03 14.39
C TYR A 113 -17.60 27.94 13.34
N TYR A 114 -18.70 28.61 13.69
CA TYR A 114 -19.39 29.54 12.80
C TYR A 114 -18.66 30.87 12.67
N LEU A 115 -18.16 31.42 13.79
CA LEU A 115 -17.42 32.69 13.81
C LEU A 115 -16.18 32.64 12.89
N MET A 116 -15.52 31.49 12.84
CA MET A 116 -14.33 31.25 12.03
C MET A 116 -14.63 30.91 10.55
N GLY A 117 -15.91 30.91 10.16
CA GLY A 117 -16.32 30.57 8.80
C GLY A 117 -16.20 29.08 8.46
N VAL A 118 -15.83 28.20 9.41
CA VAL A 118 -15.59 26.77 9.14
C VAL A 118 -16.86 26.10 8.60
N GLY A 119 -18.02 26.49 9.11
CA GLY A 119 -19.32 25.97 8.69
C GLY A 119 -19.82 26.40 7.32
N PHE A 120 -19.23 27.44 6.73
CA PHE A 120 -19.66 28.00 5.43
C PHE A 120 -18.69 27.65 4.30
N THR A 121 -17.50 27.17 4.64
CA THR A 121 -16.49 26.76 3.67
C THR A 121 -16.59 25.27 3.41
N HIS A 122 -16.89 24.86 2.17
CA HIS A 122 -16.57 23.51 1.72
C HIS A 122 -15.07 23.28 1.91
N LEU A 123 -14.65 22.15 2.46
CA LEU A 123 -13.25 21.76 2.66
C LEU A 123 -12.48 21.64 1.32
N HIS A 124 -12.26 22.75 0.63
CA HIS A 124 -11.34 22.85 -0.49
C HIS A 124 -9.94 23.16 0.08
N PHE A 125 -9.00 22.26 -0.20
CA PHE A 125 -7.79 21.99 0.58
C PHE A 125 -6.82 23.16 0.82
N ARG A 126 -6.90 24.29 0.10
CA ARG A 126 -5.85 25.32 0.18
C ARG A 126 -6.06 26.34 1.30
N ASN A 127 -7.18 27.06 1.33
CA ASN A 127 -7.41 28.13 2.31
C ASN A 127 -8.20 27.67 3.56
N VAL A 128 -9.09 26.69 3.38
CA VAL A 128 -9.96 26.18 4.45
C VAL A 128 -9.17 25.42 5.53
N ARG A 129 -8.00 24.91 5.17
CA ARG A 129 -7.12 24.18 6.08
C ARG A 129 -6.68 25.03 7.28
N SER A 130 -6.40 26.32 7.10
CA SER A 130 -5.93 27.17 8.20
C SER A 130 -7.01 27.40 9.26
N ASN A 131 -8.24 27.73 8.83
CA ASN A 131 -9.34 28.02 9.76
C ASN A 131 -9.80 26.77 10.50
N VAL A 132 -9.92 25.63 9.82
CA VAL A 132 -10.33 24.38 10.47
C VAL A 132 -9.27 23.94 11.48
N MET A 133 -7.98 23.99 11.14
CA MET A 133 -6.91 23.55 12.04
C MET A 133 -6.85 24.40 13.31
N SER A 134 -7.05 25.71 13.17
CA SER A 134 -6.99 26.61 14.32
C SER A 134 -8.28 26.61 15.14
N TRP A 135 -9.44 26.33 14.51
CA TRP A 135 -10.64 25.91 15.23
C TRP A 135 -10.42 24.60 16.01
N LEU A 136 -9.79 23.57 15.43
CA LEU A 136 -9.47 22.33 16.14
C LEU A 136 -8.51 22.57 17.32
N HIS A 137 -7.54 23.46 17.17
CA HIS A 137 -6.66 23.88 18.25
C HIS A 137 -7.45 24.54 19.39
N TYR A 138 -8.41 25.42 19.05
CA TYR A 138 -9.34 25.99 20.02
C TYR A 138 -10.17 24.92 20.74
N VAL A 139 -10.76 23.98 19.99
CA VAL A 139 -11.58 22.88 20.56
C VAL A 139 -10.75 22.08 21.56
N LYS A 140 -9.49 21.76 21.24
CA LYS A 140 -8.55 21.08 22.16
C LYS A 140 -8.30 21.90 23.42
N GLY A 141 -7.94 23.18 23.28
CA GLY A 141 -7.67 24.07 24.41
C GLY A 141 -8.90 24.27 25.32
N HIS A 142 -10.08 24.39 24.72
CA HIS A 142 -11.35 24.51 25.43
C HIS A 142 -11.67 23.24 26.22
N SER A 143 -11.48 22.06 25.63
CA SER A 143 -11.69 20.77 26.29
C SER A 143 -10.73 20.55 27.46
N LEU A 144 -9.49 20.99 27.37
CA LEU A 144 -8.51 20.90 28.47
C LEU A 144 -8.88 21.81 29.66
N ARG A 145 -9.44 23.00 29.41
CA ARG A 145 -9.87 23.92 30.48
C ARG A 145 -11.17 23.48 31.16
N ASN A 146 -12.00 22.71 30.48
CA ASN A 146 -13.34 22.35 30.94
C ASN A 146 -13.64 20.85 30.81
N PRO A 147 -12.85 19.97 31.46
CA PRO A 147 -12.97 18.53 31.28
C PRO A 147 -14.33 17.98 31.74
N SER A 148 -14.99 18.65 32.70
CA SER A 148 -16.29 18.26 33.25
C SER A 148 -17.49 18.64 32.37
N THR A 149 -17.30 19.44 31.32
CA THR A 149 -18.41 19.84 30.48
C THR A 149 -18.84 18.68 29.57
N LYS A 150 -20.11 18.27 29.68
CA LYS A 150 -20.76 17.30 28.77
C LYS A 150 -20.69 17.72 27.28
N GLU A 151 -20.29 18.96 27.01
CA GLU A 151 -20.11 19.55 25.68
C GLU A 151 -18.73 19.36 25.06
N SER A 152 -17.81 18.60 25.67
CA SER A 152 -16.48 18.41 25.08
C SER A 152 -16.54 17.74 23.70
N LEU A 153 -16.58 18.57 22.64
CA LEU A 153 -16.58 18.16 21.24
C LEU A 153 -15.32 17.36 20.87
N TYR A 154 -14.18 17.66 21.50
CA TYR A 154 -12.91 16.96 21.24
C TYR A 154 -12.94 15.48 21.66
N HIS A 155 -13.78 15.13 22.63
CA HIS A 155 -13.86 13.77 23.21
C HIS A 155 -15.06 12.98 22.68
N SER A 156 -15.81 13.53 21.72
CA SER A 156 -16.97 12.87 21.15
C SER A 156 -16.89 12.90 19.64
N GLU A 157 -16.37 11.83 19.07
CA GLU A 157 -16.17 11.63 17.63
C GLU A 157 -17.49 11.84 16.89
N SER A 158 -18.61 11.31 17.43
CA SER A 158 -19.94 11.48 16.84
C SER A 158 -20.41 12.94 16.79
N LYS A 159 -20.17 13.74 17.84
CA LYS A 159 -20.56 15.16 17.86
C LYS A 159 -19.67 15.99 16.93
N LEU A 160 -18.36 15.73 16.92
CA LEU A 160 -17.42 16.41 16.03
C LEU A 160 -17.72 16.09 14.55
N TYR A 161 -17.89 14.80 14.24
CA TYR A 161 -18.29 14.34 12.91
C TYR A 161 -19.60 14.98 12.47
N GLY A 162 -20.63 14.90 13.32
CA GLY A 162 -21.95 15.45 13.01
C GLY A 162 -21.94 16.96 12.77
N LEU A 163 -21.06 17.70 13.44
CA LEU A 163 -20.88 19.13 13.19
C LEU A 163 -20.24 19.39 11.81
N LEU A 164 -19.16 18.67 11.49
CA LEU A 164 -18.41 18.84 10.24
C LEU A 164 -19.18 18.35 9.01
N ARG A 165 -19.98 17.28 9.16
CA ARG A 165 -20.80 16.68 8.09
C ARG A 165 -21.88 17.62 7.54
N LYS A 166 -22.33 18.59 8.34
CA LYS A 166 -23.35 19.57 7.88
C LYS A 166 -22.90 20.39 6.67
N ALA A 167 -21.59 20.61 6.53
CA ALA A 167 -21.01 21.43 5.47
C ALA A 167 -20.17 20.63 4.46
N ASN A 168 -19.91 19.35 4.76
CA ASN A 168 -18.92 18.57 4.02
C ASN A 168 -19.40 17.12 3.79
N PRO A 169 -19.30 16.61 2.55
CA PRO A 169 -19.59 15.22 2.26
C PRO A 169 -18.55 14.29 2.91
N ASP A 170 -18.95 13.04 3.14
CA ASP A 170 -18.15 12.04 3.86
C ASP A 170 -16.77 11.81 3.21
N ASN A 171 -16.67 11.85 1.86
CA ASN A 171 -15.40 11.77 1.14
C ASN A 171 -14.42 12.91 1.49
N ASN A 172 -14.92 14.13 1.68
CA ASN A 172 -14.07 15.28 2.05
C ASN A 172 -13.63 15.18 3.50
N LEU A 173 -14.51 14.70 4.38
CA LEU A 173 -14.17 14.45 5.78
C LEU A 173 -13.13 13.35 5.94
N ALA A 174 -13.27 12.24 5.22
CA ALA A 174 -12.30 11.15 5.22
C ALA A 174 -10.91 11.64 4.80
N ALA A 175 -10.83 12.38 3.69
CA ALA A 175 -9.58 12.97 3.24
C ALA A 175 -9.02 14.01 4.23
N PHE A 176 -9.88 14.79 4.88
CA PHE A 176 -9.49 15.77 5.89
C PHE A 176 -8.91 15.11 7.15
N PHE A 177 -9.59 14.11 7.75
CA PHE A 177 -9.09 13.42 8.93
C PHE A 177 -7.77 12.70 8.67
N ARG A 178 -7.62 12.12 7.47
CA ARG A 178 -6.34 11.59 7.02
C ARG A 178 -5.23 12.64 6.95
N LEU A 179 -5.53 13.87 6.54
CA LEU A 179 -4.53 14.94 6.56
C LEU A 179 -4.12 15.34 7.99
N LEU A 180 -4.97 15.12 9.00
CA LEU A 180 -4.62 15.41 10.39
C LEU A 180 -3.47 14.52 10.87
N ARG A 181 -3.30 13.30 10.33
CA ARG A 181 -2.13 12.44 10.62
C ARG A 181 -0.79 13.08 10.28
N LYS A 182 -0.76 13.98 9.30
CA LYS A 182 0.48 14.70 8.93
C LYS A 182 0.81 15.84 9.89
N SER A 183 -0.04 16.14 10.85
CA SER A 183 0.12 17.23 11.80
C SER A 183 0.32 16.65 13.21
N PRO A 184 1.54 16.72 13.80
CA PRO A 184 1.82 16.12 15.10
C PRO A 184 0.84 16.55 16.20
N GLN A 185 0.38 17.80 16.17
CA GLN A 185 -0.56 18.35 17.16
C GLN A 185 -1.99 17.77 17.07
N HIS A 186 -2.36 17.18 15.93
CA HIS A 186 -3.68 16.61 15.63
C HIS A 186 -3.65 15.12 15.27
N LEU A 187 -2.48 14.47 15.36
CA LEU A 187 -2.29 13.08 15.00
C LEU A 187 -3.31 12.15 15.66
N GLU A 188 -3.43 12.25 16.99
CA GLU A 188 -4.37 11.44 17.78
C GLU A 188 -5.83 11.66 17.37
N LEU A 189 -6.21 12.91 17.09
CA LEU A 189 -7.56 13.21 16.62
C LEU A 189 -7.81 12.63 15.22
N GLY A 190 -6.82 12.71 14.33
CA GLY A 190 -6.85 12.06 13.02
C GLY A 190 -7.13 10.57 13.14
N HIS A 191 -6.35 9.85 13.95
CA HIS A 191 -6.55 8.41 14.20
C HIS A 191 -7.94 8.11 14.74
N LYS A 192 -8.40 8.83 15.78
CA LYS A 192 -9.73 8.63 16.37
C LYS A 192 -10.85 8.83 15.35
N MET A 193 -10.76 9.89 14.54
CA MET A 193 -11.80 10.21 13.56
C MET A 193 -11.79 9.25 12.37
N GLU A 194 -10.63 8.80 11.90
CA GLU A 194 -10.54 7.74 10.87
C GLU A 194 -11.14 6.43 11.37
N LYS A 195 -10.76 5.99 12.58
CA LYS A 195 -11.32 4.80 13.25
C LYS A 195 -12.84 4.91 13.38
N PHE A 196 -13.34 6.06 13.81
CA PHE A 196 -14.77 6.32 13.92
C PHE A 196 -15.51 6.28 12.58
N MET A 197 -14.92 6.82 11.51
CA MET A 197 -15.53 6.77 10.17
C MET A 197 -15.50 5.35 9.59
N ALA A 198 -14.41 4.61 9.82
CA ALA A 198 -14.29 3.22 9.39
C ALA A 198 -15.31 2.33 10.14
N SER A 199 -15.48 2.49 11.45
CA SER A 199 -16.41 1.65 12.23
C SER A 199 -17.90 1.84 11.91
N ARG A 200 -18.24 2.68 10.93
CA ARG A 200 -19.62 2.92 10.48
C ARG A 200 -19.81 2.50 9.03
N THR A 201 -20.79 1.64 8.78
CA THR A 201 -21.13 1.15 7.43
C THR A 201 -21.40 2.26 6.42
N SER A 202 -22.03 3.36 6.84
CA SER A 202 -22.35 4.50 5.95
C SER A 202 -21.13 5.31 5.51
N THR A 203 -20.01 5.25 6.24
CA THR A 203 -18.84 6.11 6.01
C THR A 203 -17.56 5.32 5.72
N GLY A 204 -17.55 4.01 5.98
CA GLY A 204 -16.40 3.13 5.75
C GLY A 204 -15.88 3.19 4.32
N ALA A 205 -16.77 3.12 3.32
CA ALA A 205 -16.39 3.22 1.91
C ALA A 205 -15.68 4.55 1.55
N SER A 206 -16.11 5.67 2.15
CA SER A 206 -15.45 6.97 1.97
C SER A 206 -14.04 6.96 2.55
N MET A 207 -13.87 6.31 3.71
CA MET A 207 -12.58 6.18 4.38
C MET A 207 -11.61 5.30 3.59
N ARG A 208 -12.06 4.13 3.11
CA ARG A 208 -11.26 3.25 2.24
C ARG A 208 -10.76 3.98 0.99
N GLN A 209 -11.63 4.76 0.35
CA GLN A 209 -11.24 5.52 -0.84
C GLN A 209 -10.21 6.62 -0.51
N ALA A 210 -10.30 7.24 0.66
CA ALA A 210 -9.31 8.22 1.11
C ALA A 210 -7.94 7.60 1.39
N TRP A 211 -7.89 6.43 2.03
CA TRP A 211 -6.64 5.65 2.21
C TRP A 211 -6.03 5.24 0.87
N LEU A 212 -6.88 4.75 -0.05
CA LEU A 212 -6.43 4.27 -1.35
C LEU A 212 -5.82 5.39 -2.20
N ARG A 213 -6.49 6.55 -2.28
CA ARG A 213 -5.97 7.75 -2.97
C ARG A 213 -4.66 8.25 -2.37
N ALA A 214 -4.45 8.03 -1.08
CA ALA A 214 -3.24 8.41 -0.40
C ALA A 214 -2.07 7.45 -0.63
N GLY A 215 -2.35 6.21 -1.05
CA GLY A 215 -1.36 5.14 -1.10
C GLY A 215 -0.88 4.72 0.29
N ASP A 216 -1.76 4.76 1.30
CA ASP A 216 -1.39 4.33 2.66
C ASP A 216 -1.12 2.81 2.68
N SER A 217 -0.03 2.37 3.30
CA SER A 217 0.25 0.93 3.40
C SER A 217 -0.77 0.23 4.31
N PRO A 218 -1.28 -0.97 3.97
CA PRO A 218 -2.11 -1.78 4.87
C PRO A 218 -1.46 -2.03 6.23
N HIS A 219 -0.15 -2.19 6.26
CA HIS A 219 0.64 -2.35 7.48
C HIS A 219 0.52 -1.13 8.38
N ASP A 220 0.74 0.08 7.85
CA ASP A 220 0.73 1.29 8.67
C ASP A 220 -0.68 1.60 9.16
N LEU A 221 -1.70 1.40 8.30
CA LEU A 221 -3.10 1.55 8.70
C LEU A 221 -3.51 0.59 9.81
N PHE A 222 -2.98 -0.64 9.82
CA PHE A 222 -3.26 -1.59 10.89
C PHE A 222 -2.91 -0.99 12.26
N PHE A 223 -1.73 -0.38 12.38
CA PHE A 223 -1.29 0.26 13.62
C PHE A 223 -1.97 1.61 13.88
N TYR A 224 -2.25 2.41 12.85
CA TYR A 224 -2.93 3.70 13.03
C TYR A 224 -4.37 3.55 13.51
N LEU A 225 -5.04 2.47 13.10
CA LEU A 225 -6.39 2.14 13.55
C LEU A 225 -6.40 1.36 14.88
N HIS A 226 -5.21 1.08 15.44
CA HIS A 226 -5.01 0.32 16.66
C HIS A 226 -5.64 -1.07 16.60
N LEU A 227 -5.55 -1.73 15.44
CA LEU A 227 -6.15 -3.05 15.23
C LEU A 227 -5.42 -4.13 16.02
N GLU A 228 -4.16 -3.89 16.39
CA GLU A 228 -3.37 -4.74 17.29
C GLU A 228 -4.00 -4.91 18.67
N ASN A 229 -4.89 -3.99 19.07
CA ASN A 229 -5.55 -4.00 20.38
C ASN A 229 -7.00 -4.52 20.33
N GLU A 230 -7.50 -4.92 19.16
CA GLU A 230 -8.89 -5.37 19.01
C GLU A 230 -9.09 -6.78 19.57
N VAL A 231 -10.02 -6.91 20.52
CA VAL A 231 -10.30 -8.18 21.20
C VAL A 231 -11.20 -9.09 20.36
N GLU A 232 -12.07 -8.53 19.53
CA GLU A 232 -12.97 -9.30 18.65
C GLU A 232 -12.64 -8.95 17.21
N LEU A 233 -12.29 -9.96 16.40
CA LEU A 233 -12.03 -9.77 14.97
C LEU A 233 -13.23 -10.12 14.09
N ILE A 234 -14.03 -11.10 14.54
CA ILE A 234 -15.21 -11.57 13.81
C ILE A 234 -16.31 -10.54 14.01
N ASP A 235 -16.98 -10.17 12.91
CA ASP A 235 -18.04 -9.15 12.88
C ASP A 235 -17.61 -7.76 13.39
N ASN A 236 -16.30 -7.53 13.55
CA ASN A 236 -15.76 -6.23 13.89
C ASN A 236 -15.68 -5.35 12.63
N GLN A 237 -16.56 -4.35 12.57
CA GLN A 237 -16.66 -3.46 11.42
C GLN A 237 -15.32 -2.82 11.03
N ILE A 238 -14.45 -2.42 11.98
CA ILE A 238 -13.19 -1.78 11.59
C ILE A 238 -12.19 -2.77 10.99
N ILE A 239 -12.17 -4.02 11.46
CA ILE A 239 -11.37 -5.10 10.87
C ILE A 239 -11.90 -5.42 9.47
N THR A 240 -13.21 -5.52 9.30
CA THR A 240 -13.85 -5.72 7.99
C THR A 240 -13.47 -4.62 7.00
N GLU A 241 -13.51 -3.36 7.42
CA GLU A 241 -13.12 -2.22 6.60
C GLU A 241 -11.64 -2.21 6.21
N TRP A 242 -10.77 -2.59 7.14
CA TRP A 242 -9.34 -2.74 6.85
C TRP A 242 -9.09 -3.90 5.89
N LEU A 243 -9.79 -5.03 6.01
CA LEU A 243 -9.68 -6.15 5.07
C LEU A 243 -10.22 -5.82 3.68
N LEU A 244 -11.34 -5.09 3.59
CA LEU A 244 -11.83 -4.53 2.33
C LEU A 244 -10.79 -3.59 1.70
N TYR A 245 -10.12 -2.78 2.53
CA TYR A 245 -9.04 -1.93 2.06
C TYR A 245 -7.84 -2.75 1.55
N CYS A 246 -7.42 -3.80 2.26
CA CYS A 246 -6.35 -4.70 1.84
C CYS A 246 -6.64 -5.28 0.45
N ASN A 247 -7.87 -5.75 0.19
CA ASN A 247 -8.27 -6.25 -1.12
C ASN A 247 -8.15 -5.16 -2.21
N MET A 248 -8.70 -3.97 -1.98
CA MET A 248 -8.60 -2.85 -2.94
C MET A 248 -7.15 -2.42 -3.19
N HIS A 249 -6.32 -2.40 -2.15
CA HIS A 249 -4.91 -2.04 -2.24
C HIS A 249 -4.09 -3.11 -2.98
N ARG A 250 -4.42 -4.38 -2.80
CA ARG A 250 -3.82 -5.49 -3.55
C ARG A 250 -4.02 -5.29 -5.05
N ASP A 251 -5.26 -5.05 -5.48
CA ASP A 251 -5.66 -4.93 -6.89
C ASP A 251 -5.01 -3.73 -7.60
N MET A 252 -4.59 -2.70 -6.85
CA MET A 252 -3.87 -1.56 -7.41
C MET A 252 -2.43 -1.87 -7.82
N VAL A 253 -1.81 -2.84 -7.18
CA VAL A 253 -0.45 -3.25 -7.50
C VAL A 253 -0.56 -4.38 -8.52
N LYS A 254 -0.03 -4.20 -9.72
CA LYS A 254 0.11 -5.32 -10.67
C LYS A 254 1.03 -6.34 -10.02
N ARG A 255 0.49 -7.50 -9.66
CA ARG A 255 1.21 -8.53 -8.92
C ARG A 255 1.46 -9.75 -9.78
N GLU A 256 2.68 -10.26 -9.68
CA GLU A 256 2.99 -11.64 -10.03
C GLU A 256 2.53 -12.55 -8.90
N PHE A 257 2.34 -13.84 -9.21
CA PHE A 257 1.86 -14.86 -8.28
C PHE A 257 2.56 -14.82 -6.89
N ILE A 258 3.88 -14.64 -6.86
CA ILE A 258 4.64 -14.58 -5.59
C ILE A 258 4.34 -13.32 -4.77
N GLN A 259 3.99 -12.20 -5.41
CA GLN A 259 3.66 -10.97 -4.69
C GLN A 259 2.31 -11.04 -3.97
N ASP A 260 1.39 -11.89 -4.43
CA ASP A 260 0.16 -12.19 -3.72
C ASP A 260 0.45 -13.00 -2.45
N GLU A 261 1.34 -13.99 -2.54
CA GLU A 261 1.73 -14.75 -1.34
C GLU A 261 2.48 -13.92 -0.30
N VAL A 262 3.36 -13.02 -0.73
CA VAL A 262 3.99 -12.06 0.17
C VAL A 262 2.94 -11.18 0.85
N PHE A 263 1.93 -10.73 0.09
CA PHE A 263 0.85 -9.91 0.62
C PHE A 263 -0.02 -10.68 1.63
N HIS A 264 -0.43 -11.90 1.30
CA HIS A 264 -1.20 -12.76 2.19
C HIS A 264 -0.46 -13.01 3.51
N ASP A 265 0.85 -13.31 3.44
CA ASP A 265 1.68 -13.48 4.63
C ASP A 265 1.73 -12.21 5.48
N GLN A 266 1.87 -11.03 4.87
CA GLN A 266 1.88 -9.76 5.60
C GLN A 266 0.57 -9.53 6.35
N VAL A 267 -0.57 -9.68 5.68
CA VAL A 267 -1.90 -9.51 6.29
C VAL A 267 -2.13 -10.52 7.41
N ILE A 268 -1.80 -11.81 7.18
CA ILE A 268 -1.92 -12.86 8.20
C ILE A 268 -1.02 -12.58 9.39
N ASN A 269 0.22 -12.16 9.18
CA ASN A 269 1.16 -11.89 10.27
C ASN A 269 0.75 -10.69 11.11
N LEU A 270 0.17 -9.64 10.50
CA LEU A 270 -0.44 -8.53 11.23
C LEU A 270 -1.59 -9.03 12.11
N LEU A 271 -2.52 -9.80 11.55
CA LEU A 271 -3.64 -10.32 12.33
C LEU A 271 -3.20 -11.33 13.42
N LYS A 272 -2.12 -12.08 13.20
CA LYS A 272 -1.54 -12.96 14.24
C LYS A 272 -1.01 -12.21 15.46
N THR A 273 -0.72 -10.92 15.35
CA THR A 273 -0.38 -10.10 16.53
C THR A 273 -1.56 -9.96 17.49
N THR A 274 -2.79 -10.19 17.01
CA THR A 274 -4.03 -10.07 17.78
C THR A 274 -4.63 -11.42 18.19
N LYS A 275 -4.56 -12.46 17.31
CA LYS A 275 -5.30 -13.72 17.46
C LYS A 275 -4.57 -14.96 16.95
N SER A 276 -5.11 -16.13 17.32
CA SER A 276 -4.62 -17.44 16.88
C SER A 276 -5.03 -17.76 15.44
N ASN A 277 -4.33 -18.69 14.78
CA ASN A 277 -4.65 -19.14 13.41
C ASN A 277 -6.10 -19.65 13.24
N GLN A 278 -6.67 -20.30 14.26
CA GLN A 278 -8.03 -20.85 14.19
C GLN A 278 -9.07 -19.74 14.10
N ASP A 279 -8.81 -18.60 14.75
CA ASP A 279 -9.72 -17.45 14.70
C ASP A 279 -9.61 -16.74 13.34
N LEU A 280 -8.42 -16.69 12.75
CA LEU A 280 -8.21 -16.04 11.45
C LEU A 280 -8.95 -16.72 10.31
N GLU A 281 -9.03 -18.06 10.29
CA GLU A 281 -9.81 -18.79 9.29
C GLU A 281 -11.29 -18.36 9.33
N ARG A 282 -11.86 -18.22 10.54
CA ARG A 282 -13.24 -17.74 10.72
C ARG A 282 -13.43 -16.27 10.32
N VAL A 283 -12.43 -15.43 10.58
CA VAL A 283 -12.43 -14.02 10.14
C VAL A 283 -12.48 -13.95 8.62
N PHE A 284 -11.68 -14.73 7.89
CA PHE A 284 -11.74 -14.72 6.44
C PHE A 284 -13.03 -15.34 5.90
N GLN A 285 -13.57 -16.39 6.56
CA GLN A 285 -14.86 -16.95 6.20
C GLN A 285 -16.03 -15.97 6.38
N SER A 286 -15.97 -15.04 7.33
CA SER A 286 -17.03 -14.03 7.48
C SER A 286 -17.11 -13.08 6.28
N LEU A 287 -16.02 -12.91 5.53
CA LEU A 287 -15.95 -12.04 4.36
C LEU A 287 -16.78 -12.56 3.17
N TYR A 288 -17.10 -13.86 3.10
CA TYR A 288 -18.00 -14.41 2.07
C TYR A 288 -19.40 -13.79 2.11
N LYS A 289 -19.80 -13.18 3.24
CA LYS A 289 -21.08 -12.48 3.36
C LYS A 289 -21.07 -11.11 2.70
N ILE A 290 -19.91 -10.64 2.25
CA ILE A 290 -19.70 -9.30 1.68
C ILE A 290 -19.52 -9.47 0.18
N GLU A 291 -20.39 -8.83 -0.59
CA GLU A 291 -20.36 -8.85 -2.05
C GLU A 291 -18.99 -8.39 -2.59
N GLY A 292 -18.39 -9.21 -3.46
CA GLY A 292 -17.11 -8.92 -4.12
C GLY A 292 -15.87 -9.26 -3.29
N MET A 293 -16.03 -9.99 -2.18
CA MET A 293 -14.93 -10.45 -1.33
C MET A 293 -14.72 -11.97 -1.35
N GLU A 294 -15.46 -12.70 -2.17
CA GLU A 294 -15.48 -14.17 -2.19
C GLU A 294 -14.11 -14.75 -2.54
N ASP A 295 -13.48 -14.25 -3.60
CA ASP A 295 -12.15 -14.70 -4.05
C ASP A 295 -11.08 -14.36 -3.00
N TYR A 296 -11.10 -13.12 -2.47
CA TYR A 296 -10.18 -12.69 -1.42
C TYR A 296 -10.33 -13.53 -0.14
N ALA A 297 -11.57 -13.86 0.23
CA ALA A 297 -11.89 -14.71 1.36
C ALA A 297 -11.32 -16.13 1.17
N ASP A 298 -11.52 -16.73 -0.01
CA ASP A 298 -11.01 -18.08 -0.30
C ASP A 298 -9.48 -18.14 -0.29
N GLU A 299 -8.82 -17.15 -0.91
CA GLU A 299 -7.37 -17.07 -0.99
C GLU A 299 -6.73 -16.94 0.40
N MET A 300 -7.24 -16.00 1.23
CA MET A 300 -6.75 -15.77 2.58
C MET A 300 -7.05 -16.96 3.52
N ALA A 301 -8.25 -17.53 3.44
CA ALA A 301 -8.58 -18.75 4.18
C ALA A 301 -7.71 -19.93 3.74
N GLY A 302 -7.44 -20.05 2.43
CA GLY A 302 -6.49 -21.00 1.86
C GLY A 302 -5.09 -20.84 2.44
N ALA A 303 -4.57 -19.61 2.50
CA ALA A 303 -3.26 -19.31 3.08
C ALA A 303 -3.17 -19.71 4.57
N VAL A 304 -4.20 -19.43 5.37
CA VAL A 304 -4.28 -19.86 6.78
C VAL A 304 -4.31 -21.39 6.89
N ARG A 305 -5.10 -22.09 6.06
CA ARG A 305 -5.17 -23.55 6.03
C ARG A 305 -3.80 -24.18 5.74
N ARG A 306 -3.08 -23.66 4.73
CA ARG A 306 -1.71 -24.13 4.39
C ARG A 306 -0.74 -23.99 5.55
N LEU A 307 -0.82 -22.89 6.31
CA LEU A 307 0.00 -22.69 7.51
C LEU A 307 -0.33 -23.69 8.62
N LYS A 308 -1.62 -23.96 8.86
CA LYS A 308 -2.09 -24.96 9.84
C LYS A 308 -1.67 -26.37 9.46
N GLU A 309 -1.75 -26.71 8.18
CA GLU A 309 -1.29 -28.00 7.66
C GLU A 309 0.23 -28.15 7.81
N THR A 310 1.00 -27.12 7.48
CA THR A 310 2.45 -27.08 7.71
C THR A 310 2.79 -27.34 9.18
N GLN A 311 2.07 -26.70 10.12
CA GLN A 311 2.24 -26.94 11.55
C GLN A 311 1.89 -28.37 11.95
N THR A 312 0.87 -28.97 11.33
CA THR A 312 0.47 -30.36 11.56
C THR A 312 1.56 -31.32 11.11
N TRP A 313 2.14 -31.11 9.92
CA TRP A 313 3.25 -31.91 9.42
C TRP A 313 4.51 -31.77 10.29
N LEU A 314 4.78 -30.58 10.83
CA LEU A 314 5.91 -30.38 11.75
C LEU A 314 5.73 -31.16 13.05
N LYS A 315 4.53 -31.10 13.65
CA LYS A 315 4.20 -31.87 14.86
C LYS A 315 4.31 -33.37 14.63
N ALA A 316 3.84 -33.85 13.48
CA ALA A 316 3.93 -35.25 13.10
C ALA A 316 5.33 -35.67 12.63
N ARG A 317 6.30 -34.75 12.55
CA ARG A 317 7.65 -34.97 12.00
C ARG A 317 7.62 -35.67 10.62
N LYS A 318 6.63 -35.35 9.79
CA LYS A 318 6.47 -35.93 8.44
C LYS A 318 7.77 -35.73 7.64
N HIS A 319 8.21 -36.69 6.83
CA HIS A 319 9.43 -36.43 6.05
C HIS A 319 9.12 -35.42 4.92
N PRO A 320 10.01 -34.47 4.59
CA PRO A 320 9.77 -33.52 3.50
C PRO A 320 9.44 -34.17 2.15
N ASN A 321 10.01 -35.34 1.86
CA ASN A 321 9.63 -36.13 0.67
C ASN A 321 8.15 -36.53 0.71
N ASP A 322 7.65 -37.00 1.84
CA ASP A 322 6.25 -37.44 1.97
C ASP A 322 5.29 -36.25 1.89
N ALA A 323 5.69 -35.10 2.45
CA ALA A 323 4.94 -33.85 2.31
C ALA A 323 4.89 -33.40 0.83
N TYR A 324 5.99 -33.51 0.10
CA TYR A 324 6.05 -33.21 -1.34
C TYR A 324 5.05 -34.04 -2.14
N HIS A 325 5.03 -35.36 -1.89
CA HIS A 325 4.11 -36.29 -2.55
C HIS A 325 2.65 -36.03 -2.15
N SER A 326 2.39 -35.72 -0.88
CA SER A 326 1.02 -35.42 -0.39
C SER A 326 0.42 -34.17 -1.01
N LEU A 327 1.27 -33.25 -1.48
CA LEU A 327 0.88 -32.05 -2.22
C LEU A 327 0.78 -32.28 -3.73
N ASN A 328 1.05 -33.50 -4.21
CA ASN A 328 1.08 -33.86 -5.64
C ASN A 328 2.11 -33.08 -6.47
N LEU A 329 3.18 -32.59 -5.84
CA LEU A 329 4.22 -31.78 -6.52
C LEU A 329 5.14 -32.60 -7.46
N HIS A 330 4.97 -33.92 -7.51
CA HIS A 330 5.69 -34.82 -8.42
C HIS A 330 5.00 -34.96 -9.79
N ILE A 331 3.75 -34.48 -9.91
CA ILE A 331 2.98 -34.52 -11.16
C ILE A 331 2.48 -33.13 -11.60
N GLU A 332 2.43 -32.17 -10.68
CA GLU A 332 2.05 -30.78 -10.98
C GLU A 332 3.31 -29.95 -11.32
N PRO A 333 3.21 -29.02 -12.29
CA PRO A 333 4.29 -28.06 -12.52
C PRO A 333 4.54 -27.25 -11.24
N LEU A 334 5.79 -26.85 -11.04
CA LEU A 334 6.22 -26.11 -9.85
C LEU A 334 6.11 -24.60 -10.04
N SER A 335 6.22 -24.13 -11.29
CA SER A 335 5.95 -22.73 -11.65
C SER A 335 4.50 -22.38 -11.31
N ASP A 336 4.31 -21.26 -10.61
CA ASP A 336 3.00 -20.77 -10.17
C ASP A 336 2.20 -21.74 -9.28
N ASN A 337 2.88 -22.71 -8.65
CA ASN A 337 2.23 -23.66 -7.77
C ASN A 337 2.36 -23.25 -6.30
N ILE A 338 1.25 -22.84 -5.72
CA ILE A 338 1.19 -22.44 -4.32
C ILE A 338 1.56 -23.53 -3.33
N LYS A 339 1.31 -24.79 -3.68
CA LYS A 339 1.68 -25.93 -2.85
C LYS A 339 3.21 -26.07 -2.78
N PHE A 340 3.94 -25.68 -3.83
CA PHE A 340 5.40 -25.69 -3.80
C PHE A 340 5.95 -24.68 -2.79
N ILE A 341 5.36 -23.48 -2.72
CA ILE A 341 5.71 -22.47 -1.70
C ILE A 341 5.40 -22.99 -0.29
N GLN A 342 4.25 -23.64 -0.09
CA GLN A 342 3.91 -24.30 1.17
C GLN A 342 4.94 -25.37 1.54
N TRP A 343 5.36 -26.20 0.60
CA TRP A 343 6.38 -27.22 0.82
C TRP A 343 7.74 -26.62 1.17
N LEU A 344 8.16 -25.52 0.54
CA LEU A 344 9.40 -24.84 0.90
C LEU A 344 9.33 -24.22 2.31
N ARG A 345 8.20 -23.65 2.71
CA ARG A 345 7.99 -23.17 4.10
C ARG A 345 8.14 -24.33 5.08
N TYR A 346 7.54 -25.47 4.74
CA TYR A 346 7.67 -26.68 5.53
C TYR A 346 9.12 -27.16 5.65
N VAL A 347 9.85 -27.28 4.54
CA VAL A 347 11.27 -27.65 4.51
C VAL A 347 12.09 -26.72 5.38
N ASN A 348 11.91 -25.40 5.24
CA ASN A 348 12.66 -24.42 6.02
C ASN A 348 12.47 -24.62 7.53
N MET A 349 11.23 -24.84 7.96
CA MET A 349 10.93 -25.10 9.38
C MET A 349 11.43 -26.48 9.82
N TYR A 350 11.30 -27.51 8.99
CA TYR A 350 11.71 -28.88 9.32
C TYR A 350 13.22 -28.98 9.56
N MET A 351 14.02 -28.29 8.74
CA MET A 351 15.49 -28.24 8.87
C MET A 351 15.99 -27.60 10.16
N THR A 352 15.12 -26.88 10.88
CA THR A 352 15.45 -26.21 12.15
C THR A 352 15.17 -27.09 13.38
N LEU A 353 14.59 -28.29 13.19
CA LEU A 353 14.29 -29.21 14.29
C LEU A 353 15.57 -29.88 14.82
N PRO A 354 15.77 -29.95 16.16
CA PRO A 354 17.02 -30.43 16.76
C PRO A 354 17.27 -31.94 16.59
N ASP A 355 16.21 -32.75 16.43
CA ASP A 355 16.30 -34.22 16.43
C ASP A 355 16.01 -34.87 15.07
N THR A 356 15.84 -34.08 14.01
CA THR A 356 15.63 -34.64 12.68
C THR A 356 16.98 -35.01 12.06
N SER A 357 17.11 -36.25 11.60
CA SER A 357 18.19 -36.74 10.69
C SER A 357 18.55 -35.66 9.67
N PRO A 358 19.83 -35.47 9.25
CA PRO A 358 20.29 -34.24 8.60
C PRO A 358 19.67 -34.06 7.22
N PHE A 359 18.42 -33.62 7.17
CA PHE A 359 17.76 -33.18 5.97
C PHE A 359 18.39 -31.84 5.60
N THR A 360 19.04 -31.80 4.45
CA THR A 360 19.83 -30.65 4.03
C THR A 360 19.17 -29.91 2.87
N VAL A 361 19.67 -28.71 2.56
CA VAL A 361 19.31 -27.98 1.33
C VAL A 361 19.56 -28.85 0.09
N LEU A 362 20.63 -29.65 0.08
CA LEU A 362 20.94 -30.56 -1.03
C LEU A 362 19.87 -31.65 -1.16
N SER A 363 19.46 -32.25 -0.04
CA SER A 363 18.38 -33.24 -0.02
C SER A 363 17.06 -32.67 -0.56
N ALA A 364 16.73 -31.42 -0.20
CA ALA A 364 15.57 -30.71 -0.73
C ALA A 364 15.69 -30.47 -2.23
N LEU A 365 16.84 -29.97 -2.68
CA LEU A 365 17.11 -29.71 -4.09
C LEU A 365 17.04 -31.01 -4.92
N ASP A 366 17.56 -32.13 -4.42
CA ASP A 366 17.51 -33.42 -5.10
C ASP A 366 16.09 -33.98 -5.22
N ILE A 367 15.16 -33.64 -4.31
CA ILE A 367 13.73 -33.95 -4.48
C ILE A 367 13.17 -33.15 -5.65
N VAL A 368 13.40 -31.83 -5.65
CA VAL A 368 12.89 -30.92 -6.69
C VAL A 368 13.46 -31.25 -8.07
N LEU A 369 14.74 -31.62 -8.17
CA LEU A 369 15.39 -31.96 -9.44
C LEU A 369 14.98 -33.31 -10.01
N ARG A 370 14.58 -34.27 -9.17
CA ARG A 370 14.12 -35.59 -9.64
C ARG A 370 12.72 -35.54 -10.25
N GLU A 371 11.87 -34.71 -9.67
CA GLU A 371 10.42 -34.74 -9.92
C GLU A 371 9.88 -33.43 -10.53
N GLY A 372 10.73 -32.42 -10.74
CA GLY A 372 10.31 -31.06 -11.11
C GLY A 372 10.50 -30.70 -12.58
N ASP A 373 10.07 -29.48 -12.89
CA ASP A 373 10.29 -28.85 -14.20
C ASP A 373 11.78 -28.68 -14.50
N GLY A 374 12.14 -28.64 -15.79
CA GLY A 374 13.54 -28.57 -16.24
C GLY A 374 14.38 -27.52 -15.50
N ASP A 375 15.59 -27.94 -15.10
CA ASP A 375 16.61 -27.24 -14.32
C ASP A 375 16.62 -25.70 -14.40
N TYR A 376 16.58 -25.11 -15.61
CA TYR A 376 16.69 -23.66 -15.77
C TYR A 376 15.48 -22.87 -15.24
N LYS A 377 14.27 -23.44 -15.29
CA LYS A 377 13.06 -22.79 -14.76
C LYS A 377 13.11 -22.70 -13.23
N LEU A 378 13.72 -23.70 -12.58
CA LEU A 378 13.91 -23.69 -11.13
C LEU A 378 14.82 -22.55 -10.66
N ALA A 379 15.84 -22.19 -11.45
CA ALA A 379 16.69 -21.07 -11.10
C ALA A 379 15.96 -19.72 -11.11
N ALA A 380 15.06 -19.49 -12.07
CA ALA A 380 14.21 -18.31 -12.11
C ALA A 380 13.16 -18.35 -10.99
N LEU A 381 12.56 -19.51 -10.73
CA LEU A 381 11.60 -19.70 -9.64
C LEU A 381 12.23 -19.43 -8.27
N PHE A 382 13.43 -19.96 -7.99
CA PHE A 382 14.13 -19.64 -6.75
C PHE A 382 14.52 -18.17 -6.67
N GLN A 383 14.83 -17.51 -7.79
CA GLN A 383 15.05 -16.06 -7.80
C GLN A 383 13.79 -15.32 -7.35
N LEU A 384 12.62 -15.71 -7.85
CA LEU A 384 11.34 -15.11 -7.50
C LEU A 384 10.99 -15.32 -6.03
N ILE A 385 11.20 -16.54 -5.51
CA ILE A 385 10.89 -16.92 -4.13
C ILE A 385 11.72 -16.13 -3.11
N GLN A 386 12.87 -15.56 -3.50
CA GLN A 386 13.67 -14.70 -2.61
C GLN A 386 12.95 -13.43 -2.13
N GLU A 387 11.88 -13.04 -2.82
CA GLU A 387 10.99 -11.95 -2.40
C GLU A 387 10.15 -12.32 -1.16
N ILE A 388 9.95 -13.61 -0.87
CA ILE A 388 9.26 -14.08 0.32
C ILE A 388 10.24 -14.05 1.51
N PRO A 389 10.04 -13.15 2.51
CA PRO A 389 11.06 -12.90 3.52
C PRO A 389 11.50 -14.13 4.33
N ASN A 390 10.56 -15.03 4.67
CA ASN A 390 10.85 -16.25 5.44
C ASN A 390 11.38 -17.41 4.59
N LEU A 391 11.43 -17.28 3.26
CA LEU A 391 12.02 -18.27 2.35
C LEU A 391 13.30 -17.80 1.67
N ARG A 392 13.62 -16.51 1.79
CA ARG A 392 14.75 -15.88 1.10
C ARG A 392 16.05 -16.66 1.26
N GLU A 393 16.43 -16.99 2.49
CA GLU A 393 17.68 -17.69 2.76
C GLU A 393 17.69 -19.12 2.18
N LEU A 394 16.58 -19.86 2.32
CA LEU A 394 16.45 -21.20 1.75
C LEU A 394 16.54 -21.15 0.23
N ALA A 395 15.79 -20.26 -0.42
CA ALA A 395 15.77 -20.10 -1.86
C ALA A 395 17.15 -19.70 -2.42
N GLN A 396 17.86 -18.79 -1.74
CA GLN A 396 19.25 -18.43 -2.09
C GLN A 396 20.18 -19.63 -1.99
N LYS A 397 20.10 -20.41 -0.91
CA LYS A 397 20.94 -21.61 -0.74
C LYS A 397 20.62 -22.67 -1.81
N MET A 398 19.34 -22.91 -2.11
CA MET A 398 18.93 -23.86 -3.15
C MET A 398 19.42 -23.42 -4.54
N GLN A 399 19.20 -22.15 -4.89
CA GLN A 399 19.67 -21.58 -6.16
C GLN A 399 21.20 -21.65 -6.29
N PHE A 400 21.94 -21.33 -5.23
CA PHE A 400 23.40 -21.43 -5.23
C PHE A 400 23.88 -22.87 -5.42
N GLN A 401 23.26 -23.86 -4.77
CA GLN A 401 23.63 -25.27 -4.95
C GLN A 401 23.33 -25.76 -6.38
N LEU A 402 22.21 -25.31 -6.96
CA LEU A 402 21.86 -25.58 -8.36
C LEU A 402 22.92 -25.02 -9.32
N PHE A 403 23.27 -23.75 -9.15
CA PHE A 403 24.31 -23.07 -9.94
C PHE A 403 25.69 -23.71 -9.78
N LYS A 404 26.07 -24.07 -8.56
CA LYS A 404 27.31 -24.79 -8.28
C LYS A 404 27.35 -26.12 -9.04
N ARG A 405 26.26 -26.90 -9.00
CA ARG A 405 26.15 -28.17 -9.73
C ARG A 405 26.35 -27.96 -11.23
N TRP A 406 25.72 -26.94 -11.82
CA TRP A 406 25.91 -26.64 -13.24
C TRP A 406 27.33 -26.20 -13.59
N ALA A 407 27.95 -25.33 -12.78
CA ALA A 407 29.29 -24.83 -13.04
C ALA A 407 30.37 -25.91 -12.88
N VAL A 408 30.26 -26.76 -11.85
CA VAL A 408 31.23 -27.84 -11.58
C VAL A 408 31.13 -28.94 -12.63
N ASN A 409 29.90 -29.34 -13.01
CA ASN A 409 29.69 -30.41 -13.97
C ASN A 409 29.65 -29.94 -15.43
N ASP A 410 29.75 -28.63 -15.66
CA ASP A 410 29.68 -27.99 -16.98
C ASP A 410 28.41 -28.34 -17.78
N THR A 411 27.29 -28.57 -17.07
CA THR A 411 26.04 -29.03 -17.70
C THR A 411 25.30 -27.91 -18.41
N ILE A 412 25.41 -26.68 -17.90
CA ILE A 412 24.80 -25.49 -18.48
C ILE A 412 25.86 -24.40 -18.48
N SER A 413 26.17 -23.79 -19.63
CA SER A 413 27.02 -22.59 -19.66
C SER A 413 26.15 -21.33 -19.46
N PRO A 414 26.71 -20.20 -18.99
CA PRO A 414 25.95 -18.96 -18.87
C PRO A 414 25.25 -18.56 -20.18
N LEU A 415 25.93 -18.73 -21.32
CA LEU A 415 25.35 -18.45 -22.64
C LEU A 415 24.20 -19.41 -23.00
N ALA A 416 24.31 -20.69 -22.62
CA ALA A 416 23.22 -21.65 -22.80
C ALA A 416 22.01 -21.26 -21.96
N LEU A 417 22.21 -20.85 -20.71
CA LEU A 417 21.14 -20.37 -19.84
C LEU A 417 20.44 -19.14 -20.42
N CYS A 418 21.19 -18.14 -20.92
CA CYS A 418 20.61 -16.98 -21.61
C CYS A 418 19.70 -17.38 -22.78
N LYS A 419 20.07 -18.41 -23.55
CA LYS A 419 19.30 -18.91 -24.68
C LYS A 419 18.03 -19.64 -24.22
N MET A 420 18.15 -20.49 -23.20
CA MET A 420 17.03 -21.24 -22.61
C MET A 420 15.99 -20.33 -21.96
N SER A 421 16.44 -19.23 -21.33
CA SER A 421 15.56 -18.22 -20.74
C SER A 421 15.03 -17.19 -21.74
N GLU A 422 15.26 -17.38 -23.04
CA GLU A 422 14.82 -16.49 -24.13
C GLU A 422 15.31 -15.03 -24.02
N ILE A 423 16.27 -14.75 -23.14
CA ILE A 423 16.90 -13.44 -22.96
C ILE A 423 17.61 -13.01 -24.26
N CYS A 424 18.11 -13.98 -25.06
CA CYS A 424 18.81 -13.72 -26.31
C CYS A 424 17.89 -13.31 -27.49
N ALA A 425 16.63 -13.74 -27.47
CA ALA A 425 15.72 -13.56 -28.61
C ALA A 425 15.12 -12.15 -28.66
N THR A 426 15.19 -11.45 -27.54
CA THR A 426 14.47 -10.22 -27.34
C THR A 426 15.40 -9.04 -27.55
N LYS A 427 15.18 -8.26 -28.62
CA LYS A 427 15.65 -6.86 -28.71
C LYS A 427 14.92 -5.98 -27.69
N ILE A 428 14.60 -6.50 -26.51
CA ILE A 428 13.78 -5.78 -25.55
C ILE A 428 14.65 -4.68 -24.93
N PRO A 429 14.25 -3.42 -25.07
CA PRO A 429 14.93 -2.31 -24.42
C PRO A 429 14.83 -2.50 -22.90
N LYS A 430 15.98 -2.63 -22.23
CA LYS A 430 16.19 -2.30 -20.81
C LYS A 430 14.99 -2.62 -19.91
N LEU A 431 14.52 -3.88 -19.88
CA LEU A 431 13.57 -4.31 -18.84
C LEU A 431 14.18 -4.20 -17.43
N GLY A 432 15.51 -4.00 -17.36
CA GLY A 432 16.25 -3.66 -16.16
C GLY A 432 16.22 -4.79 -15.13
N LYS A 433 16.75 -4.51 -13.94
CA LYS A 433 16.78 -5.35 -12.73
C LYS A 433 15.43 -5.96 -12.28
N TYR A 434 14.34 -5.71 -13.01
CA TYR A 434 12.99 -6.18 -12.69
C TYR A 434 12.58 -7.46 -13.42
N ASN A 435 13.35 -7.93 -14.41
CA ASN A 435 13.12 -9.24 -15.01
C ASN A 435 13.80 -10.33 -14.17
N VAL A 436 13.02 -11.33 -13.75
CA VAL A 436 13.47 -12.39 -12.84
C VAL A 436 14.48 -13.33 -13.50
N GLU A 437 14.33 -13.61 -14.80
CA GLU A 437 15.26 -14.43 -15.56
C GLU A 437 16.61 -13.74 -15.71
N VAL A 438 16.65 -12.46 -16.07
CA VAL A 438 17.87 -11.65 -16.17
C VAL A 438 18.61 -11.63 -14.83
N SER A 439 17.89 -11.44 -13.72
CA SER A 439 18.47 -11.47 -12.38
C SER A 439 19.05 -12.84 -12.02
N SER A 440 18.34 -13.91 -12.38
CA SER A 440 18.78 -15.30 -12.17
C SER A 440 20.05 -15.62 -12.96
N VAL A 441 20.12 -15.22 -14.24
CA VAL A 441 21.32 -15.44 -15.07
C VAL A 441 22.51 -14.62 -14.59
N ALA A 442 22.29 -13.35 -14.20
CA ALA A 442 23.35 -12.52 -13.62
C ALA A 442 23.92 -13.16 -12.33
N ALA A 443 23.05 -13.73 -11.49
CA ALA A 443 23.48 -14.49 -10.32
C ALA A 443 24.27 -15.75 -10.70
N TYR A 444 23.85 -16.46 -11.75
CA TYR A 444 24.56 -17.65 -12.23
C TYR A 444 25.97 -17.33 -12.73
N ILE A 445 26.14 -16.27 -13.53
CA ILE A 445 27.43 -15.82 -14.05
C ILE A 445 28.45 -15.62 -12.92
N LYS A 446 28.04 -14.96 -11.83
CA LYS A 446 28.90 -14.75 -10.65
C LYS A 446 29.35 -16.07 -10.02
N VAL A 447 28.45 -17.04 -9.92
CA VAL A 447 28.77 -18.38 -9.39
C VAL A 447 29.68 -19.14 -10.36
N TYR A 448 29.43 -19.05 -11.67
CA TYR A 448 30.22 -19.70 -12.71
C TYR A 448 31.69 -19.27 -12.67
N ILE A 449 31.95 -17.96 -12.68
CA ILE A 449 33.30 -17.38 -12.59
C ILE A 449 34.05 -17.91 -11.37
N LYS A 450 33.39 -17.87 -10.20
CA LYS A 450 33.95 -18.32 -8.92
C LYS A 450 34.37 -19.79 -8.95
N PHE A 451 33.52 -20.69 -9.46
CA PHE A 451 33.81 -22.12 -9.43
C PHE A 451 34.74 -22.58 -10.56
N ARG A 452 34.83 -21.82 -11.66
CA ARG A 452 35.77 -22.09 -12.75
C ARG A 452 37.14 -21.43 -12.53
N ARG A 453 37.34 -20.74 -11.41
CA ARG A 453 38.57 -20.03 -11.04
C ARG A 453 39.00 -19.00 -12.10
N GLN A 454 38.02 -18.37 -12.75
CA GLN A 454 38.26 -17.34 -13.77
C GLN A 454 38.17 -15.93 -13.15
N GLU A 455 38.77 -15.74 -11.97
CA GLU A 455 38.63 -14.49 -11.18
C GLU A 455 39.12 -13.25 -11.95
N ASP A 456 40.06 -13.42 -12.86
CA ASP A 456 40.56 -12.34 -13.72
C ASP A 456 39.45 -11.74 -14.61
N LEU A 457 38.49 -12.57 -15.05
CA LEU A 457 37.34 -12.14 -15.86
C LEU A 457 36.29 -11.39 -15.05
N LEU A 458 36.36 -11.41 -13.71
CA LEU A 458 35.39 -10.73 -12.85
C LEU A 458 35.41 -9.22 -13.09
N ASN A 459 36.59 -8.63 -13.31
CA ASN A 459 36.76 -7.20 -13.55
C ASN A 459 36.14 -6.74 -14.89
N GLU A 460 36.07 -7.64 -15.88
CA GLU A 460 35.48 -7.36 -17.18
C GLU A 460 33.96 -7.60 -17.18
N VAL A 461 33.52 -8.66 -16.49
CA VAL A 461 32.11 -9.08 -16.47
C VAL A 461 31.26 -8.21 -15.54
N MET A 462 31.77 -7.80 -14.38
CA MET A 462 30.97 -7.06 -13.39
C MET A 462 30.41 -5.73 -13.94
N PRO A 463 31.19 -4.88 -14.65
CA PRO A 463 30.64 -3.67 -15.27
C PRO A 463 29.54 -3.93 -16.31
N MET A 464 29.54 -5.10 -16.95
CA MET A 464 28.48 -5.49 -17.89
C MET A 464 27.20 -5.84 -17.13
N LEU A 465 27.31 -6.63 -16.05
CA LEU A 465 26.18 -6.97 -15.19
C LEU A 465 25.56 -5.73 -14.52
N ASP A 466 26.38 -4.75 -14.11
CA ASP A 466 25.89 -3.50 -13.51
C ASP A 466 25.09 -2.63 -14.50
N LYS A 467 25.34 -2.81 -15.80
CA LYS A 467 24.59 -2.18 -16.90
C LYS A 467 23.43 -3.05 -17.42
N ASP A 468 23.11 -4.14 -16.70
CA ASP A 468 22.13 -5.16 -17.07
C ASP A 468 22.45 -5.86 -18.43
N ASP A 469 23.72 -5.85 -18.88
CA ASP A 469 24.18 -6.57 -20.08
C ASP A 469 24.60 -8.01 -19.76
N VAL A 470 23.61 -8.81 -19.37
CA VAL A 470 23.81 -10.20 -18.97
C VAL A 470 24.20 -11.09 -20.16
N TYR A 471 23.72 -10.77 -21.36
CA TYR A 471 24.09 -11.51 -22.58
C TYR A 471 25.55 -11.27 -22.97
N GLY A 472 26.01 -10.01 -22.98
CA GLY A 472 27.40 -9.68 -23.26
C GLY A 472 28.37 -10.35 -22.28
N ALA A 473 28.03 -10.32 -20.99
CA ALA A 473 28.77 -11.04 -19.95
C ALA A 473 28.83 -12.55 -20.22
N ALA A 474 27.70 -13.18 -20.54
CA ALA A 474 27.64 -14.61 -20.84
C ALA A 474 28.40 -14.98 -22.12
N TYR A 475 28.38 -14.12 -23.14
CA TYR A 475 29.09 -14.30 -24.40
C TYR A 475 30.61 -14.21 -24.21
N LEU A 476 31.09 -13.24 -23.42
CA LEU A 476 32.51 -13.09 -23.09
C LEU A 476 33.06 -14.37 -22.44
N LEU A 477 32.34 -14.92 -21.46
CA LEU A 477 32.71 -16.18 -20.80
C LEU A 477 32.71 -17.40 -21.74
N ALA A 478 31.86 -17.39 -22.78
CA ALA A 478 31.83 -18.47 -23.76
C ALA A 478 33.00 -18.40 -24.75
N LYS A 479 33.47 -17.18 -25.08
CA LYS A 479 34.58 -16.96 -26.01
C LYS A 479 35.91 -17.47 -25.44
N GLU A 480 36.20 -17.16 -24.17
CA GLU A 480 37.40 -17.62 -23.45
C GLU A 480 37.54 -19.15 -23.33
N LYS A 481 36.48 -19.91 -23.62
CA LYS A 481 36.52 -21.38 -23.61
C LYS A 481 36.97 -21.98 -24.94
N LEU A 482 37.05 -21.17 -26.00
CA LEU A 482 37.44 -21.57 -27.35
C LEU A 482 38.92 -21.31 -27.64
N ASP A 483 39.56 -20.47 -26.83
CA ASP A 483 41.00 -20.22 -26.83
C ASP A 483 41.68 -21.13 -25.80
#